data_AF-A0AAW2SFE8-F1
#
_entry.id   AF-A0AAW2SFE8-F1
#
_cell.length_a   1.000
_cell.length_b   1.000
_cell.length_c   1.000
_cell.angle_alpha   90.00
_cell.angle_beta   90.00
_cell.angle_gamma   90.00
#
_symmetry.space_group_name_H-M   'P 1'
#
loop_
_entity.id
_entity.type
_entity.pdbx_description
1 polymer ?
#
loop_
_entity_poly.entity_id
_entity_poly.type
_entity_poly.pdbx_seq_one_letter_code
_entity_poly.pdbx_strand_id
1 'polypeptide(L)'
;MNILALSYNYLPNFLKACFLYMGAFPKDYEIPVSRLIWLWIAEGFVLPVRSKCLEDVANDYLEDLVNRNLILVGKRRLDGRIKTCRIHDLLRDLCMIEAQNENFLHVIERYAQVFLMGAIAPRLMDRMDFKLLRVLDIELLQSNHFPIEIVELIHLRYLALAINCELPGSISKLQNLQSLIIDHIWEGQYLPREIWMMPQLRHIRLKRGCYFPRPHSRGIKEKSQLVLQNLQTLSTLTGPKSSVAEWDHFPANLKKLTLTGSFLPWEDMAKLAVLPKLEVLKLRSLAFEGHVWRAVEGGFFQLKLLLVENSDPMIWDADASHFPNLQQLVLRECHRLTEIHKRPLYVWLQLFSAIAEIDKAL
;
A
#
# COMPACT_ATOMS: atom_id res chain seq x y z
N MET A 1 -10.17 -26.60 -25.15
CA MET A 1 -9.20 -26.23 -24.08
C MET A 1 -7.73 -26.44 -24.44
N ASN A 2 -7.36 -27.11 -25.55
CA ASN A 2 -5.97 -27.53 -25.78
C ASN A 2 -4.96 -26.38 -26.04
N ILE A 3 -5.37 -25.26 -26.66
CA ILE A 3 -4.44 -24.15 -26.97
C ILE A 3 -4.11 -23.31 -25.73
N LEU A 4 -5.09 -23.05 -24.85
CA LEU A 4 -4.86 -22.24 -23.64
C LEU A 4 -3.98 -22.97 -22.61
N ALA A 5 -4.10 -24.29 -22.51
CA ALA A 5 -3.25 -25.10 -21.65
C ALA A 5 -1.76 -25.01 -22.05
N LEU A 6 -1.45 -24.83 -23.35
CA LEU A 6 -0.07 -24.61 -23.79
C LEU A 6 0.51 -23.32 -23.18
N SER A 7 -0.30 -22.25 -23.07
CA SER A 7 0.14 -21.00 -22.46
C SER A 7 0.56 -21.17 -20.99
N TYR A 8 -0.05 -22.12 -20.27
CA TYR A 8 0.35 -22.51 -18.91
C TYR A 8 1.55 -23.46 -18.90
N ASN A 9 1.53 -24.49 -19.75
CA ASN A 9 2.56 -25.53 -19.78
C ASN A 9 3.95 -24.98 -20.11
N TYR A 10 4.03 -24.00 -21.00
CA TYR A 10 5.28 -23.33 -21.38
C TYR A 10 5.66 -22.15 -20.49
N LEU A 11 4.88 -21.86 -19.44
CA LEU A 11 5.20 -20.80 -18.51
C LEU A 11 6.38 -21.23 -17.61
N PRO A 12 7.38 -20.36 -17.36
CA PRO A 12 8.45 -20.67 -16.42
C PRO A 12 7.89 -21.01 -15.03
N ASN A 13 8.49 -21.98 -14.35
CA ASN A 13 8.00 -22.47 -13.05
C ASN A 13 7.80 -21.37 -12.01
N PHE A 14 8.66 -20.34 -12.00
CA PHE A 14 8.56 -19.21 -11.06
C PHE A 14 7.35 -18.30 -11.33
N LEU A 15 6.75 -18.34 -12.52
CA LEU A 15 5.54 -17.58 -12.87
C LEU A 15 4.26 -18.40 -12.72
N LYS A 16 4.33 -19.73 -12.74
CA LYS A 16 3.15 -20.60 -12.65
C LYS A 16 2.33 -20.31 -11.40
N ALA A 17 2.96 -20.29 -10.23
CA ALA A 17 2.27 -19.97 -8.97
C ALA A 17 1.61 -18.58 -9.00
N CYS A 18 2.32 -17.55 -9.49
CA CYS A 18 1.78 -16.21 -9.63
C CYS A 18 0.56 -16.17 -10.56
N PHE A 19 0.62 -16.86 -11.69
CA PHE A 19 -0.46 -16.95 -12.67
C PHE A 19 -1.67 -17.72 -12.12
N LEU A 20 -1.47 -18.88 -11.52
CA LEU A 20 -2.54 -19.66 -10.88
C LEU A 20 -3.23 -18.86 -9.78
N TYR A 21 -2.47 -18.10 -8.99
CA TYR A 21 -3.01 -17.25 -7.94
C TYR A 21 -3.97 -16.17 -8.47
N MET A 22 -3.79 -15.73 -9.72
CA MET A 22 -4.71 -14.78 -10.37
C MET A 22 -6.12 -15.37 -10.54
N GLY A 23 -6.25 -16.70 -10.63
CA GLY A 23 -7.53 -17.41 -10.71
C GLY A 23 -8.43 -17.18 -9.49
N ALA A 24 -7.83 -16.87 -8.33
CA ALA A 24 -8.55 -16.60 -7.09
C ALA A 24 -9.37 -15.30 -7.13
N PHE A 25 -9.01 -14.33 -7.98
CA PHE A 25 -9.75 -13.08 -8.10
C PHE A 25 -11.08 -13.28 -8.86
N PRO A 26 -12.14 -12.50 -8.57
CA PRO A 26 -13.40 -12.61 -9.29
C PRO A 26 -13.27 -12.22 -10.77
N LYS A 27 -14.22 -12.66 -11.59
CA LYS A 27 -14.35 -12.21 -12.98
C LYS A 27 -14.48 -10.68 -13.02
N ASP A 28 -13.85 -10.06 -14.02
CA ASP A 28 -13.81 -8.61 -14.24
C ASP A 28 -13.25 -7.74 -13.10
N TYR A 29 -12.74 -8.33 -12.02
CA TYR A 29 -12.21 -7.57 -10.89
C TYR A 29 -10.94 -6.82 -11.30
N GLU A 30 -10.96 -5.49 -11.18
CA GLU A 30 -9.80 -4.63 -11.43
C GLU A 30 -8.82 -4.72 -10.24
N ILE A 31 -7.79 -5.57 -10.35
CA ILE A 31 -6.85 -5.88 -9.28
C ILE A 31 -5.84 -4.74 -9.12
N PRO A 32 -5.73 -4.11 -7.94
CA PRO A 32 -4.64 -3.16 -7.66
C PRO A 32 -3.30 -3.89 -7.62
N VAL A 33 -2.36 -3.52 -8.50
CA VAL A 33 -1.06 -4.21 -8.63
C VAL A 33 -0.29 -4.21 -7.31
N SER A 34 -0.34 -3.13 -6.52
CA SER A 34 0.33 -3.11 -5.22
C SER A 34 -0.14 -4.22 -4.28
N ARG A 35 -1.45 -4.53 -4.30
CA ARG A 35 -2.03 -5.58 -3.44
C ARG A 35 -1.56 -6.94 -3.94
N LEU A 36 -1.64 -7.17 -5.25
CA LEU A 36 -1.20 -8.40 -5.88
C LEU A 36 0.26 -8.73 -5.59
N ILE A 37 1.16 -7.75 -5.75
CA ILE A 37 2.58 -7.91 -5.44
C ILE A 37 2.78 -8.32 -3.97
N TRP A 38 2.09 -7.67 -3.03
CA TRP A 38 2.20 -8.02 -1.61
C TRP A 38 1.72 -9.44 -1.31
N LEU A 39 0.64 -9.89 -1.97
CA LEU A 39 0.12 -11.25 -1.86
C LEU A 39 1.16 -12.26 -2.38
N TRP A 40 1.69 -12.07 -3.60
CA TRP A 40 2.70 -12.98 -4.16
C TRP A 40 3.96 -13.09 -3.29
N ILE A 41 4.41 -11.97 -2.70
CA ILE A 41 5.57 -12.01 -1.80
C ILE A 41 5.22 -12.72 -0.48
N ALA A 42 4.03 -12.48 0.07
CA ALA A 42 3.59 -13.11 1.30
C ALA A 42 3.44 -14.63 1.14
N GLU A 43 2.91 -15.10 0.01
CA GLU A 43 2.88 -16.53 -0.32
C GLU A 43 4.28 -17.12 -0.51
N GLY A 44 5.23 -16.28 -0.94
CA GLY A 44 6.63 -16.67 -1.18
C GLY A 44 6.91 -17.09 -2.62
N PHE A 45 6.10 -16.65 -3.58
CA PHE A 45 6.30 -16.95 -5.01
C PHE A 45 7.43 -16.14 -5.64
N VAL A 46 7.79 -15.01 -5.03
CA VAL A 46 8.80 -14.09 -5.54
C VAL A 46 10.18 -14.46 -4.98
N LEU A 47 11.09 -14.82 -5.88
CA LEU A 47 12.45 -15.25 -5.52
C LEU A 47 13.38 -14.03 -5.36
N PRO A 48 14.26 -14.01 -4.35
CA PRO A 48 15.18 -12.90 -4.13
C PRO A 48 16.26 -12.85 -5.23
N VAL A 49 16.50 -11.65 -5.76
CA VAL A 49 17.57 -11.37 -6.73
C VAL A 49 18.54 -10.35 -6.10
N ARG A 50 19.86 -10.61 -6.16
CA ARG A 50 20.89 -9.86 -5.40
C ARG A 50 20.85 -8.34 -5.58
N SER A 51 20.31 -7.82 -6.67
CA SER A 51 20.30 -6.39 -7.02
C SER A 51 18.91 -5.74 -7.06
N LYS A 52 17.84 -6.47 -6.71
CA LYS A 52 16.46 -5.97 -6.80
C LYS A 52 15.69 -6.23 -5.51
N CYS A 53 14.82 -5.29 -5.14
CA CYS A 53 13.86 -5.55 -4.09
C CYS A 53 12.77 -6.54 -4.57
N LEU A 54 12.12 -7.24 -3.64
CA LEU A 54 11.09 -8.22 -3.97
C LEU A 54 9.94 -7.59 -4.75
N GLU A 55 9.60 -6.33 -4.44
CA GLU A 55 8.55 -5.60 -5.12
C GLU A 55 8.91 -5.36 -6.60
N ASP A 56 10.15 -5.02 -6.92
CA ASP A 56 10.58 -4.84 -8.32
C ASP A 56 10.64 -6.18 -9.07
N VAL A 57 11.14 -7.26 -8.45
CA VAL A 57 11.12 -8.61 -9.06
C VAL A 57 9.69 -9.05 -9.36
N ALA A 58 8.77 -8.82 -8.43
CA ALA A 58 7.36 -9.17 -8.62
C ALA A 58 6.67 -8.32 -9.70
N ASN A 59 7.08 -7.05 -9.87
CA ASN A 59 6.62 -6.24 -11.01
C ASN A 59 7.16 -6.80 -12.33
N ASP A 60 8.42 -7.25 -12.38
CA ASP A 60 8.98 -7.90 -13.58
C ASP A 60 8.20 -9.17 -13.93
N TYR A 61 7.80 -9.95 -12.92
CA TYR A 61 6.96 -11.15 -13.12
C TYR A 61 5.60 -10.78 -13.73
N LEU A 62 4.95 -9.71 -13.24
CA LEU A 62 3.69 -9.23 -13.78
C LEU A 62 3.85 -8.76 -15.23
N GLU A 63 4.89 -7.99 -15.55
CA GLU A 63 5.15 -7.53 -16.92
C GLU A 63 5.43 -8.72 -17.86
N ASP A 64 6.13 -9.79 -17.42
CA ASP A 64 6.30 -11.01 -18.24
C ASP A 64 4.94 -11.69 -18.52
N LEU A 65 4.08 -11.82 -17.51
CA LEU A 65 2.72 -12.35 -17.70
C LEU A 65 1.88 -11.48 -18.67
N VAL A 66 2.02 -10.16 -18.59
CA VAL A 66 1.35 -9.22 -19.52
C VAL A 66 1.90 -9.37 -20.94
N ASN A 67 3.22 -9.44 -21.11
CA ASN A 67 3.87 -9.60 -22.42
C ASN A 67 3.51 -10.94 -23.10
N ARG A 68 3.17 -11.96 -22.31
CA ARG A 68 2.64 -13.26 -22.78
C ARG A 68 1.14 -13.24 -23.06
N ASN A 69 0.48 -12.08 -22.96
CA ASN A 69 -0.97 -11.90 -23.08
C ASN A 69 -1.79 -12.75 -22.11
N LEU A 70 -1.21 -13.12 -20.96
CA LEU A 70 -1.90 -13.88 -19.93
C LEU A 70 -2.70 -12.99 -18.98
N ILE A 71 -2.26 -11.74 -18.81
CA ILE A 71 -2.85 -10.74 -17.93
C ILE A 71 -3.05 -9.45 -18.72
N LEU A 72 -4.21 -8.82 -18.53
CA LEU A 72 -4.57 -7.57 -19.18
C LEU A 72 -4.21 -6.39 -18.27
N VAL A 73 -3.63 -5.35 -18.88
CA VAL A 73 -3.41 -4.06 -18.21
C VAL A 73 -4.75 -3.32 -18.10
N GLY A 74 -5.06 -2.82 -16.90
CA GLY A 74 -6.19 -1.93 -16.66
C GLY A 74 -5.76 -0.48 -16.83
N LYS A 75 -5.24 0.09 -15.74
CA LYS A 75 -4.70 1.46 -15.69
C LYS A 75 -3.19 1.41 -15.55
N ARG A 76 -2.49 2.34 -16.18
CA ARG A 76 -1.10 2.65 -15.87
C ARG A 76 -1.03 3.84 -14.93
N ARG A 77 0.04 3.90 -14.15
CA ARG A 77 0.45 5.10 -13.44
C ARG A 77 1.14 6.02 -14.45
N LEU A 78 1.29 7.27 -14.05
CA LEU A 78 2.00 8.28 -14.82
C LEU A 78 3.52 7.99 -14.91
N ASP A 79 4.09 7.19 -14.00
CA ASP A 79 5.45 6.63 -14.12
C ASP A 79 5.56 5.47 -15.13
N GLY A 80 4.49 5.18 -15.87
CA GLY A 80 4.39 4.07 -16.83
C GLY A 80 4.14 2.69 -16.22
N ARG A 81 4.35 2.51 -14.90
CA ARG A 81 4.13 1.21 -14.24
C ARG A 81 2.65 0.87 -14.18
N ILE A 82 2.34 -0.42 -14.18
CA ILE A 82 0.95 -0.90 -14.11
C ILE A 82 0.34 -0.51 -12.75
N LYS A 83 -0.81 0.18 -12.78
CA LYS A 83 -1.59 0.55 -11.58
C LYS A 83 -2.56 -0.56 -11.21
N THR A 84 -3.27 -1.07 -12.21
CA THR A 84 -4.27 -2.12 -12.08
C THR A 84 -4.17 -3.11 -13.24
N CYS A 85 -4.56 -4.35 -13.00
CA CYS A 85 -4.59 -5.42 -13.99
C CYS A 85 -5.82 -6.31 -13.81
N ARG A 86 -6.11 -7.16 -14.79
CA ARG A 86 -7.23 -8.12 -14.77
C ARG A 86 -6.84 -9.38 -15.53
N ILE A 87 -7.41 -10.51 -15.16
CA ILE A 87 -7.26 -11.78 -15.88
C ILE A 87 -8.44 -11.96 -16.84
N HIS A 88 -8.19 -12.50 -18.03
CA HIS A 88 -9.26 -12.83 -18.97
C HIS A 88 -10.06 -14.03 -18.45
N ASP A 89 -11.39 -14.03 -18.59
CA ASP A 89 -12.28 -15.08 -18.05
C ASP A 89 -11.84 -16.51 -18.41
N LEU A 90 -11.54 -16.77 -19.68
CA LEU A 90 -11.04 -18.07 -20.13
C LEU A 90 -9.72 -18.50 -19.46
N LEU A 91 -8.81 -17.56 -19.20
CA LEU A 91 -7.54 -17.83 -18.53
C LEU A 91 -7.73 -18.01 -17.03
N ARG A 92 -8.70 -17.29 -16.45
CA ARG A 92 -9.11 -17.50 -15.06
C ARG A 92 -9.67 -18.90 -14.85
N ASP A 93 -10.56 -19.34 -15.74
CA ASP A 93 -11.13 -20.69 -15.67
C ASP A 93 -10.04 -21.76 -15.83
N LEU A 94 -9.05 -21.53 -16.70
CA LEU A 94 -7.84 -22.37 -16.77
C LEU A 94 -7.07 -22.38 -15.44
N CYS A 95 -6.77 -21.22 -14.84
CA CYS A 95 -6.07 -21.15 -13.55
C CYS A 95 -6.81 -21.93 -12.46
N MET A 96 -8.14 -21.86 -12.44
CA MET A 96 -8.95 -22.58 -11.46
C MET A 96 -8.85 -24.10 -11.63
N ILE A 97 -8.90 -24.60 -12.88
CA ILE A 97 -8.74 -26.02 -13.19
C ILE A 97 -7.34 -26.50 -12.78
N GLU A 98 -6.29 -25.81 -13.21
CA GLU A 98 -4.91 -26.21 -12.91
C GLU A 98 -4.59 -26.09 -11.42
N ALA A 99 -5.14 -25.07 -10.73
CA ALA A 99 -4.96 -24.95 -9.29
C ALA A 99 -5.66 -26.05 -8.49
N GLN A 100 -6.79 -26.57 -8.97
CA GLN A 100 -7.43 -27.74 -8.37
C GLN A 100 -6.60 -29.02 -8.60
N ASN A 101 -6.07 -29.20 -9.82
CA ASN A 101 -5.21 -30.34 -10.14
C ASN A 101 -3.94 -30.37 -9.27
N GLU A 102 -3.36 -29.20 -8.99
CA GLU A 102 -2.14 -29.07 -8.20
C GLU A 102 -2.41 -28.93 -6.68
N ASN A 103 -3.67 -28.98 -6.23
CA ASN A 103 -4.08 -28.65 -4.85
C ASN A 103 -3.53 -27.28 -4.38
N PHE A 104 -3.37 -26.35 -5.32
CA PHE A 104 -2.78 -25.03 -5.11
C PHE A 104 -3.80 -24.04 -4.51
N LEU A 105 -5.09 -24.17 -4.85
CA LEU A 105 -6.18 -23.36 -4.30
C LEU A 105 -7.30 -24.25 -3.77
N HIS A 106 -7.66 -24.06 -2.50
CA HIS A 106 -8.93 -24.53 -1.96
C HIS A 106 -9.95 -23.39 -1.97
N VAL A 107 -10.73 -23.30 -3.04
CA VAL A 107 -11.83 -22.36 -3.14
C VAL A 107 -13.04 -22.98 -2.45
N ILE A 108 -13.41 -22.45 -1.27
CA ILE A 108 -14.63 -22.87 -0.57
C ILE A 108 -15.82 -22.20 -1.28
N GLU A 109 -16.32 -22.88 -2.31
CA GLU A 109 -17.52 -22.50 -3.04
C GLU A 109 -18.75 -22.75 -2.17
N ARG A 110 -19.23 -21.73 -1.44
CA ARG A 110 -20.63 -21.74 -1.04
C ARG A 110 -21.39 -20.42 -1.01
N TYR A 111 -20.78 -19.30 -1.37
CA TYR A 111 -21.50 -18.10 -1.79
C TYR A 111 -20.61 -17.35 -2.79
N ALA A 112 -21.16 -17.02 -3.97
CA ALA A 112 -20.57 -16.01 -4.82
C ALA A 112 -20.31 -14.76 -3.97
N GLN A 113 -19.08 -14.21 -4.05
CA GLN A 113 -18.53 -13.12 -3.23
C GLN A 113 -18.09 -13.49 -1.81
N VAL A 114 -17.03 -14.27 -1.67
CA VAL A 114 -16.26 -14.30 -0.42
C VAL A 114 -14.76 -14.52 -0.72
N PHE A 115 -13.99 -13.43 -0.78
CA PHE A 115 -12.59 -13.51 -0.37
C PHE A 115 -12.62 -13.82 1.13
N LEU A 116 -12.21 -15.05 1.47
CA LEU A 116 -12.07 -15.64 2.81
C LEU A 116 -13.20 -15.32 3.82
N MET A 117 -14.13 -16.26 3.99
CA MET A 117 -14.88 -16.61 5.23
C MET A 117 -15.98 -15.67 5.78
N GLY A 118 -16.89 -15.16 4.96
CA GLY A 118 -18.07 -14.43 5.43
C GLY A 118 -19.02 -15.32 6.22
N ALA A 119 -19.22 -14.95 7.49
CA ALA A 119 -20.17 -15.54 8.45
C ALA A 119 -19.85 -16.94 9.03
N ILE A 120 -18.62 -17.45 8.91
CA ILE A 120 -18.24 -18.76 9.49
C ILE A 120 -16.95 -18.73 10.34
N ALA A 121 -16.36 -17.55 10.57
CA ALA A 121 -15.03 -17.43 11.21
C ALA A 121 -14.82 -18.27 12.49
N PRO A 122 -15.75 -18.34 13.47
CA PRO A 122 -15.52 -19.18 14.65
C PRO A 122 -15.50 -20.68 14.30
N ARG A 123 -16.46 -21.14 13.48
CA ARG A 123 -16.68 -22.58 13.21
C ARG A 123 -15.72 -23.18 12.18
N LEU A 124 -15.10 -22.33 11.35
CA LEU A 124 -14.11 -22.78 10.35
C LEU A 124 -12.67 -22.72 10.89
N MET A 125 -12.35 -21.80 11.80
CA MET A 125 -11.09 -21.84 12.54
C MET A 125 -11.00 -23.10 13.42
N ASP A 126 -12.13 -23.54 14.00
CA ASP A 126 -12.19 -24.82 14.75
C ASP A 126 -11.98 -26.07 13.88
N ARG A 127 -12.15 -26.00 12.55
CA ARG A 127 -12.18 -27.17 11.65
C ARG A 127 -10.96 -27.36 10.77
N MET A 128 -10.07 -26.38 10.68
CA MET A 128 -8.91 -26.41 9.79
C MET A 128 -7.65 -26.00 10.56
N ASP A 129 -6.62 -26.84 10.53
CA ASP A 129 -5.34 -26.57 11.18
C ASP A 129 -4.52 -25.55 10.35
N PHE A 130 -4.96 -24.28 10.35
CA PHE A 130 -4.37 -23.18 9.57
C PHE A 130 -3.01 -22.68 10.09
N LYS A 131 -2.29 -23.49 10.89
CA LYS A 131 -1.01 -23.08 11.50
C LYS A 131 -0.01 -22.54 10.48
N LEU A 132 -0.04 -23.03 9.24
CA LEU A 132 0.86 -22.63 8.15
C LEU A 132 0.35 -21.44 7.31
N LEU A 133 -0.78 -20.83 7.65
CA LEU A 133 -1.39 -19.76 6.85
C LEU A 133 -0.45 -18.54 6.76
N ARG A 134 -0.20 -18.08 5.53
CA ARG A 134 0.66 -16.91 5.25
C ARG A 134 -0.11 -15.67 4.85
N VAL A 135 -1.30 -15.83 4.28
CA VAL A 135 -2.14 -14.75 3.79
C VAL A 135 -3.53 -14.90 4.37
N LEU A 136 -4.00 -13.84 5.04
CA LEU A 136 -5.38 -13.71 5.49
C LEU A 136 -5.94 -12.38 5.01
N ASP A 137 -6.90 -12.44 4.10
CA ASP A 137 -7.54 -11.26 3.50
C ASP A 137 -9.06 -11.35 3.68
N ILE A 138 -9.56 -10.71 4.74
CA ILE A 138 -10.98 -10.70 5.12
C ILE A 138 -11.54 -9.28 5.16
N GLU A 139 -11.00 -8.39 4.32
CA GLU A 139 -11.40 -6.98 4.23
C GLU A 139 -12.87 -6.78 3.82
N LEU A 140 -13.51 -7.79 3.23
CA LEU A 140 -14.93 -7.74 2.89
C LEU A 140 -15.84 -8.12 4.06
N LEU A 141 -15.27 -8.54 5.19
CA LEU A 141 -16.01 -9.01 6.35
C LEU A 141 -15.84 -8.04 7.50
N GLN A 142 -16.96 -7.44 7.87
CA GLN A 142 -16.98 -6.53 8.99
C GLN A 142 -17.08 -7.33 10.28
N SER A 143 -16.15 -7.08 11.19
CA SER A 143 -16.23 -7.62 12.53
C SER A 143 -16.28 -6.51 13.57
N ASN A 144 -17.20 -6.65 14.52
CA ASN A 144 -17.29 -5.77 15.69
C ASN A 144 -16.26 -6.14 16.78
N HIS A 145 -15.57 -7.26 16.62
CA HIS A 145 -14.50 -7.71 17.51
C HIS A 145 -13.30 -8.19 16.72
N PHE A 146 -12.11 -8.01 17.28
CA PHE A 146 -10.90 -8.58 16.68
C PHE A 146 -10.88 -10.10 16.94
N PRO A 147 -10.82 -10.95 15.90
CA PRO A 147 -10.71 -12.39 16.08
C PRO A 147 -9.34 -12.76 16.64
N ILE A 148 -9.30 -13.11 17.93
CA ILE A 148 -8.06 -13.25 18.69
C ILE A 148 -7.17 -14.38 18.16
N GLU A 149 -7.75 -15.40 17.55
CA GLU A 149 -7.10 -16.55 16.92
C GLU A 149 -6.11 -16.13 15.83
N ILE A 150 -6.31 -14.97 15.20
CA ILE A 150 -5.38 -14.41 14.21
C ILE A 150 -3.98 -14.27 14.80
N VAL A 151 -3.83 -13.92 16.09
CA VAL A 151 -2.51 -13.72 16.70
C VAL A 151 -1.73 -15.02 16.91
N GLU A 152 -2.38 -16.17 16.72
CA GLU A 152 -1.78 -17.51 16.81
C GLU A 152 -1.21 -17.97 15.47
N LEU A 153 -1.53 -17.28 14.37
CA LEU A 153 -1.05 -17.58 13.02
C LEU A 153 0.38 -17.06 12.83
N ILE A 154 1.34 -17.67 13.51
CA ILE A 154 2.74 -17.19 13.55
C ILE A 154 3.45 -17.15 12.19
N HIS A 155 2.95 -17.89 11.19
CA HIS A 155 3.47 -17.89 9.82
C HIS A 155 2.85 -16.80 8.93
N LEU A 156 1.90 -16.02 9.46
CA LEU A 156 1.20 -14.98 8.70
C LEU A 156 2.17 -13.87 8.26
N ARG A 157 2.10 -13.54 6.97
CA ARG A 157 2.92 -12.51 6.30
C ARG A 157 2.06 -11.39 5.71
N TYR A 158 0.79 -11.65 5.44
CA TYR A 158 -0.16 -10.65 4.95
C TYR A 158 -1.46 -10.74 5.76
N LEU A 159 -1.93 -9.61 6.25
CA LEU A 159 -3.18 -9.48 6.97
C LEU A 159 -3.95 -8.27 6.44
N ALA A 160 -5.17 -8.49 5.94
CA ALA A 160 -6.11 -7.44 5.58
C ALA A 160 -7.44 -7.64 6.30
N LEU A 161 -7.89 -6.62 7.02
CA LEU A 161 -9.06 -6.66 7.90
C LEU A 161 -9.94 -5.43 7.73
N ALA A 162 -11.26 -5.63 7.79
CA ALA A 162 -12.22 -4.56 8.06
C ALA A 162 -12.81 -4.74 9.45
N ILE A 163 -12.46 -3.83 10.38
CA ILE A 163 -12.82 -3.94 11.80
C ILE A 163 -13.52 -2.69 12.30
N ASN A 164 -14.44 -2.89 13.24
CA ASN A 164 -15.16 -1.85 13.99
C ASN A 164 -14.73 -1.81 15.46
N CYS A 165 -13.50 -2.21 15.73
CA CYS A 165 -12.94 -2.29 17.07
C CYS A 165 -11.47 -1.88 17.06
N GLU A 166 -10.95 -1.60 18.24
CA GLU A 166 -9.53 -1.35 18.43
C GLU A 166 -8.70 -2.59 18.07
N LEU A 167 -7.61 -2.37 17.34
CA LEU A 167 -6.66 -3.44 17.05
C LEU A 167 -5.82 -3.71 18.31
N PRO A 168 -5.81 -4.93 18.86
CA PRO A 168 -5.14 -5.19 20.14
C PRO A 168 -3.62 -5.17 19.98
N GLY A 169 -2.90 -4.74 21.02
CA GLY A 169 -1.42 -4.75 21.04
C GLY A 169 -0.80 -6.14 20.88
N SER A 170 -1.57 -7.20 21.13
CA SER A 170 -1.19 -8.60 20.85
C SER A 170 -0.95 -8.88 19.36
N ILE A 171 -1.36 -8.00 18.44
CA ILE A 171 -1.01 -8.10 17.02
C ILE A 171 0.51 -8.17 16.79
N SER A 172 1.29 -7.58 17.71
CA SER A 172 2.76 -7.65 17.69
C SER A 172 3.33 -9.07 17.84
N LYS A 173 2.53 -10.07 18.25
CA LYS A 173 2.93 -11.48 18.22
C LYS A 173 3.20 -12.00 16.81
N LEU A 174 2.62 -11.37 15.78
CA LEU A 174 2.82 -11.73 14.37
C LEU A 174 4.15 -11.20 13.83
N GLN A 175 5.26 -11.75 14.34
CA GLN A 175 6.62 -11.28 14.04
C GLN A 175 7.04 -11.46 12.58
N ASN A 176 6.37 -12.35 11.84
CA ASN A 176 6.59 -12.58 10.42
C ASN A 176 5.72 -11.70 9.50
N LEU A 177 4.84 -10.87 10.07
CA LEU A 177 3.92 -10.06 9.27
C LEU A 177 4.69 -9.01 8.46
N GLN A 178 4.43 -8.98 7.15
CA GLN A 178 5.09 -8.10 6.18
C GLN A 178 4.16 -7.03 5.65
N SER A 179 2.88 -7.35 5.49
CA SER A 179 1.87 -6.42 4.99
C SER A 179 0.66 -6.40 5.92
N LEU A 180 0.27 -5.21 6.36
CA LEU A 180 -0.90 -4.98 7.19
C LEU A 180 -1.82 -3.97 6.50
N ILE A 181 -3.06 -4.36 6.26
CA ILE A 181 -4.11 -3.49 5.72
C ILE A 181 -5.25 -3.46 6.72
N ILE A 182 -5.55 -2.26 7.25
CA ILE A 182 -6.66 -2.06 8.17
C ILE A 182 -7.64 -1.08 7.56
N ASP A 183 -8.88 -1.52 7.48
CA ASP A 183 -9.99 -0.75 6.95
C ASP A 183 -11.05 -0.52 8.03
N HIS A 184 -10.84 0.52 8.83
CA HIS A 184 -11.74 0.84 9.93
C HIS A 184 -12.95 1.62 9.43
N ILE A 185 -14.15 1.38 9.95
CA ILE A 185 -15.35 2.09 9.45
C ILE A 185 -15.51 3.44 10.14
N TRP A 186 -15.04 3.56 11.37
CA TRP A 186 -15.11 4.79 12.16
C TRP A 186 -13.79 5.56 12.09
N GLU A 187 -13.88 6.88 12.02
CA GLU A 187 -12.72 7.74 12.09
C GLU A 187 -12.16 7.86 13.51
N GLY A 188 -10.87 8.16 13.64
CA GLY A 188 -10.25 8.49 14.93
C GLY A 188 -9.45 7.35 15.57
N GLN A 189 -9.41 6.17 14.96
CA GLN A 189 -8.75 5.01 15.55
C GLN A 189 -7.26 4.96 15.23
N TYR A 190 -6.46 4.60 16.23
CA TYR A 190 -5.02 4.44 16.08
C TYR A 190 -4.66 2.96 16.12
N LEU A 191 -3.63 2.57 15.36
CA LEU A 191 -3.01 1.26 15.61
C LEU A 191 -2.41 1.21 17.03
N PRO A 192 -2.27 0.01 17.61
CA PRO A 192 -1.57 -0.17 18.87
C PRO A 192 -0.10 0.22 18.74
N ARG A 193 0.47 0.80 19.81
CA ARG A 193 1.86 1.28 19.79
C ARG A 193 2.87 0.15 19.63
N GLU A 194 2.49 -1.08 19.95
CA GLU A 194 3.29 -2.28 19.80
C GLU A 194 3.64 -2.57 18.33
N ILE A 195 2.95 -1.94 17.36
CA ILE A 195 3.27 -2.05 15.92
C ILE A 195 4.72 -1.66 15.61
N TRP A 196 5.30 -0.73 16.38
CA TRP A 196 6.69 -0.30 16.23
C TRP A 196 7.72 -1.41 16.50
N MET A 197 7.31 -2.49 17.17
CA MET A 197 8.14 -3.65 17.51
C MET A 197 8.07 -4.79 16.48
N MET A 198 7.38 -4.61 15.34
CA MET A 198 7.18 -5.66 14.34
C MET A 198 8.24 -5.55 13.22
N PRO A 199 9.32 -6.36 13.26
CA PRO A 199 10.54 -6.09 12.48
C PRO A 199 10.39 -6.38 10.99
N GLN A 200 9.45 -7.24 10.59
CA GLN A 200 9.27 -7.67 9.20
C GLN A 200 8.29 -6.81 8.41
N LEU A 201 7.63 -5.83 9.04
CA LEU A 201 6.65 -4.99 8.36
C LEU A 201 7.32 -4.15 7.28
N ARG A 202 6.78 -4.28 6.06
CA ARG A 202 7.20 -3.56 4.85
C ARG A 202 6.12 -2.60 4.38
N HIS A 203 4.85 -2.98 4.54
CA HIS A 203 3.73 -2.21 4.04
C HIS A 203 2.63 -2.12 5.07
N ILE A 204 2.25 -0.90 5.42
CA ILE A 204 1.12 -0.61 6.28
C ILE A 204 0.18 0.30 5.49
N ARG A 205 -1.06 -0.18 5.28
CA ARG A 205 -2.11 0.59 4.61
C ARG A 205 -3.29 0.75 5.55
N LEU A 206 -3.46 1.96 6.02
CA LEU A 206 -4.62 2.40 6.78
C LEU A 206 -5.61 3.10 5.86
N LYS A 207 -6.87 2.69 5.95
CA LYS A 207 -8.01 3.29 5.24
C LYS A 207 -8.97 3.93 6.25
N ARG A 208 -9.82 4.84 5.77
CA ARG A 208 -10.98 5.41 6.49
C ARG A 208 -10.68 5.81 7.95
N GLY A 209 -9.94 6.90 8.13
CA GLY A 209 -9.74 7.53 9.45
C GLY A 209 -8.97 6.68 10.49
N CYS A 210 -8.26 5.63 10.05
CA CYS A 210 -7.24 4.95 10.85
C CYS A 210 -5.90 5.67 10.76
N TYR A 211 -5.21 5.78 11.90
CA TYR A 211 -3.98 6.54 12.06
C TYR A 211 -2.84 5.67 12.62
N PHE A 212 -1.62 5.99 12.21
CA PHE A 212 -0.43 5.36 12.77
C PHE A 212 -0.14 5.94 14.18
N PRO A 213 0.37 5.13 15.13
CA PRO A 213 0.55 5.59 16.50
C PRO A 213 1.85 6.38 16.64
N ARG A 214 1.85 7.42 17.47
CA ARG A 214 3.07 8.15 17.80
C ARG A 214 4.13 7.21 18.40
N PRO A 215 5.43 7.41 18.07
CA PRO A 215 6.52 6.64 18.66
C PRO A 215 6.66 6.93 20.16
N HIS A 216 7.14 5.95 20.95
CA HIS A 216 7.37 6.13 22.39
C HIS A 216 8.57 7.06 22.66
N SER A 217 8.37 8.15 23.41
CA SER A 217 9.44 9.09 23.79
C SER A 217 10.23 8.71 25.06
N ARG A 218 9.73 7.78 25.89
CA ARG A 218 10.29 7.54 27.25
C ARG A 218 10.99 6.20 27.50
N GLY A 219 11.10 5.30 26.51
CA GLY A 219 11.65 3.95 26.71
C GLY A 219 12.74 3.51 25.72
N ILE A 220 13.01 4.27 24.66
CA ILE A 220 14.02 3.93 23.64
C ILE A 220 15.39 4.47 24.07
N LYS A 221 15.83 4.19 25.31
CA LYS A 221 17.21 4.45 25.73
C LYS A 221 18.10 3.19 25.69
N GLU A 222 17.55 1.99 25.44
CA GLU A 222 18.36 0.75 25.44
C GLU A 222 18.13 -0.24 24.28
N LYS A 223 17.27 0.04 23.28
CA LYS A 223 17.15 -0.78 22.04
C LYS A 223 16.84 0.06 20.78
N SER A 224 17.53 1.18 20.64
CA SER A 224 17.42 2.16 19.53
C SER A 224 17.79 1.64 18.14
N GLN A 225 17.94 0.33 17.93
CA GLN A 225 18.53 -0.23 16.71
C GLN A 225 17.58 -0.96 15.77
N LEU A 226 16.27 -1.11 16.01
CA LEU A 226 15.40 -1.96 15.15
C LEU A 226 13.96 -1.41 14.89
N VAL A 227 13.74 -0.10 14.94
CA VAL A 227 12.41 0.49 14.73
C VAL A 227 12.00 0.37 13.25
N LEU A 228 11.05 -0.51 12.93
CA LEU A 228 10.42 -0.68 11.61
C LEU A 228 11.37 -0.54 10.41
N GLN A 229 12.55 -1.18 10.50
CA GLN A 229 13.62 -0.98 9.52
C GLN A 229 13.24 -1.41 8.11
N ASN A 230 12.32 -2.36 7.97
CA ASN A 230 11.90 -2.85 6.66
C ASN A 230 10.73 -2.07 6.08
N LEU A 231 10.17 -1.08 6.78
CA LEU A 231 8.98 -0.37 6.35
C LEU A 231 9.26 0.51 5.13
N GLN A 232 8.62 0.19 4.01
CA GLN A 232 8.77 0.88 2.73
C GLN A 232 7.53 1.68 2.34
N THR A 233 6.35 1.30 2.81
CA THR A 233 5.08 1.98 2.46
C THR A 233 4.24 2.18 3.69
N LEU A 234 3.78 3.43 3.87
CA LEU A 234 2.88 3.82 4.95
C LEU A 234 1.78 4.71 4.37
N SER A 235 0.52 4.42 4.70
CA SER A 235 -0.57 5.38 4.52
C SER A 235 -1.09 5.84 5.86
N THR A 236 -1.33 7.15 5.93
CA THR A 236 -1.88 7.90 7.05
C THR A 236 -0.98 7.87 8.30
N LEU A 237 -0.19 8.94 8.51
CA LEU A 237 0.77 9.03 9.63
C LEU A 237 0.12 9.23 10.98
N THR A 238 -0.81 10.18 11.10
CA THR A 238 -1.40 10.54 12.39
C THR A 238 -2.75 11.18 12.15
N GLY A 239 -3.56 11.25 13.20
CA GLY A 239 -4.87 11.88 13.15
C GLY A 239 -4.84 13.37 13.44
N PRO A 240 -6.02 14.02 13.37
CA PRO A 240 -6.18 15.44 13.56
C PRO A 240 -5.56 15.94 14.87
N LYS A 241 -5.13 17.21 14.91
CA LYS A 241 -4.54 17.86 16.09
C LYS A 241 -3.25 17.18 16.59
N SER A 242 -2.56 16.46 15.70
CA SER A 242 -1.25 15.87 16.00
C SER A 242 -0.18 16.54 15.18
N SER A 243 1.01 16.66 15.77
CA SER A 243 2.21 17.08 15.08
C SER A 243 3.21 15.93 15.03
N VAL A 244 4.00 15.90 13.96
CA VAL A 244 5.16 15.03 13.79
C VAL A 244 6.48 15.75 14.08
N ALA A 245 6.47 17.02 14.51
CA ALA A 245 7.66 17.76 14.89
C ALA A 245 8.48 17.05 15.99
N GLU A 246 7.78 16.45 16.96
CA GLU A 246 8.35 15.72 18.11
C GLU A 246 8.66 14.24 17.81
N TRP A 247 8.48 13.77 16.57
CA TRP A 247 8.84 12.39 16.24
C TRP A 247 10.36 12.27 16.17
N ASP A 248 10.93 11.70 17.23
CA ASP A 248 12.37 11.48 17.35
C ASP A 248 12.89 10.45 16.32
N HIS A 249 12.03 9.53 15.86
CA HIS A 249 12.40 8.44 14.96
C HIS A 249 11.33 8.23 13.90
N PHE A 250 11.68 8.50 12.64
CA PHE A 250 10.91 8.10 11.47
C PHE A 250 11.50 6.83 10.83
N PRO A 251 10.69 5.96 10.21
CA PRO A 251 11.20 4.79 9.47
C PRO A 251 12.10 5.21 8.29
N ALA A 252 13.42 5.03 8.43
CA ALA A 252 14.41 5.53 7.48
C ALA A 252 14.33 4.91 6.07
N ASN A 253 13.72 3.73 5.94
CA ASN A 253 13.57 3.03 4.66
C ASN A 253 12.23 3.29 3.96
N LEU A 254 11.44 4.26 4.45
CA LEU A 254 10.16 4.60 3.88
C LEU A 254 10.33 5.20 2.48
N LYS A 255 9.81 4.50 1.47
CA LYS A 255 9.83 4.92 0.07
C LYS A 255 8.57 5.63 -0.38
N LYS A 256 7.44 5.25 0.21
CA LYS A 256 6.11 5.74 -0.20
C LYS A 256 5.32 6.16 1.02
N LEU A 257 4.93 7.42 1.03
CA LEU A 257 4.07 7.98 2.06
C LEU A 257 2.79 8.54 1.43
N THR A 258 1.64 8.18 1.98
CA THR A 258 0.35 8.78 1.64
C THR A 258 -0.25 9.37 2.90
N LEU A 259 -0.71 10.62 2.83
CA LEU A 259 -1.34 11.34 3.93
C LEU A 259 -2.77 11.72 3.53
N THR A 260 -3.71 11.49 4.43
CA THR A 260 -5.14 11.77 4.26
C THR A 260 -5.72 12.03 5.65
N GLY A 261 -6.50 13.10 5.82
CA GLY A 261 -7.21 13.36 7.07
C GLY A 261 -6.30 13.56 8.30
N SER A 262 -5.03 13.90 8.09
CA SER A 262 -4.06 14.07 9.18
C SER A 262 -4.08 15.48 9.76
N PHE A 263 -4.50 16.49 9.00
CA PHE A 263 -4.47 17.90 9.40
C PHE A 263 -3.12 18.30 10.01
N LEU A 264 -2.01 17.87 9.40
CA LEU A 264 -0.68 18.24 9.87
C LEU A 264 -0.44 19.73 9.61
N PRO A 265 0.15 20.48 10.54
CA PRO A 265 0.63 21.82 10.24
C PRO A 265 1.67 21.77 9.11
N TRP A 266 1.66 22.72 8.17
CA TRP A 266 2.67 22.77 7.09
C TRP A 266 4.12 22.81 7.59
N GLU A 267 4.34 23.32 8.81
CA GLU A 267 5.66 23.35 9.48
C GLU A 267 6.25 21.95 9.67
N ASP A 268 5.40 20.94 9.84
CA ASP A 268 5.80 19.54 10.00
C ASP A 268 6.34 18.92 8.71
N MET A 269 6.08 19.54 7.55
CA MET A 269 6.55 19.05 6.26
C MET A 269 8.09 18.95 6.22
N ALA A 270 8.78 19.79 7.00
CA ALA A 270 10.23 19.74 7.14
C ALA A 270 10.74 18.37 7.60
N LYS A 271 10.00 17.67 8.47
CA LYS A 271 10.35 16.33 8.94
C LYS A 271 10.20 15.28 7.84
N LEU A 272 9.25 15.47 6.93
CA LEU A 272 9.02 14.56 5.81
C LEU A 272 10.02 14.82 4.67
N ALA A 273 10.42 16.08 4.48
CA ALA A 273 11.35 16.51 3.45
C ALA A 273 12.74 15.87 3.58
N VAL A 274 13.17 15.58 4.80
CA VAL A 274 14.50 14.99 5.09
C VAL A 274 14.53 13.46 5.03
N LEU A 275 13.42 12.79 4.69
CA LEU A 275 13.37 11.34 4.62
C LEU A 275 14.29 10.81 3.50
N PRO A 276 15.29 9.97 3.81
CA PRO A 276 16.44 9.75 2.92
C PRO A 276 16.11 8.86 1.72
N LYS A 277 14.98 8.15 1.74
CA LYS A 277 14.56 7.22 0.67
C LYS A 277 13.16 7.50 0.15
N LEU A 278 12.55 8.64 0.51
CA LEU A 278 11.18 8.94 0.13
C LEU A 278 11.11 9.29 -1.37
N GLU A 279 10.55 8.37 -2.15
CA GLU A 279 10.41 8.50 -3.61
C GLU A 279 9.01 8.95 -4.03
N VAL A 280 7.98 8.63 -3.23
CA VAL A 280 6.59 8.94 -3.53
C VAL A 280 5.91 9.57 -2.32
N LEU A 281 5.45 10.80 -2.48
CA LEU A 281 4.62 11.51 -1.51
C LEU A 281 3.25 11.80 -2.12
N LYS A 282 2.19 11.38 -1.42
CA LYS A 282 0.82 11.66 -1.82
C LYS A 282 0.10 12.39 -0.69
N LEU A 283 -0.25 13.63 -0.94
CA LEU A 283 -1.07 14.46 -0.07
C LEU A 283 -2.49 14.40 -0.63
N ARG A 284 -3.42 13.81 0.11
CA ARG A 284 -4.83 13.72 -0.25
C ARG A 284 -5.67 14.64 0.64
N SER A 285 -6.99 14.56 0.52
CA SER A 285 -7.93 15.37 1.28
C SER A 285 -7.51 15.52 2.74
N LEU A 286 -7.40 16.77 3.18
CA LEU A 286 -7.15 17.14 4.58
C LEU A 286 -5.83 16.57 5.14
N ALA A 287 -4.82 16.34 4.30
CA ALA A 287 -3.49 15.89 4.74
C ALA A 287 -2.77 16.92 5.61
N PHE A 288 -2.85 18.20 5.23
CA PHE A 288 -2.23 19.33 5.90
C PHE A 288 -3.23 20.44 6.19
N GLU A 289 -2.92 21.28 7.18
CA GLU A 289 -3.64 22.50 7.54
C GLU A 289 -2.71 23.72 7.58
N GLY A 290 -3.30 24.90 7.40
CA GLY A 290 -2.58 26.18 7.29
C GLY A 290 -2.53 26.71 5.85
N HIS A 291 -1.99 27.92 5.68
CA HIS A 291 -2.15 28.70 4.45
C HIS A 291 -0.93 28.71 3.51
N VAL A 292 0.26 28.34 4.00
CA VAL A 292 1.52 28.49 3.25
C VAL A 292 2.36 27.23 3.39
N TRP A 293 2.69 26.61 2.25
CA TRP A 293 3.75 25.60 2.21
C TRP A 293 5.07 26.27 1.87
N ARG A 294 5.98 26.35 2.85
CA ARG A 294 7.38 26.69 2.60
C ARG A 294 8.17 25.40 2.53
N ALA A 295 8.72 25.07 1.37
CA ALA A 295 9.59 23.91 1.30
C ALA A 295 10.91 24.18 2.02
N VAL A 296 11.55 23.10 2.47
CA VAL A 296 12.85 23.17 3.12
C VAL A 296 13.94 23.12 2.06
N GLU A 297 14.88 24.07 2.10
CA GLU A 297 16.04 24.08 1.22
C GLU A 297 16.78 22.74 1.30
N GLY A 298 17.09 22.14 0.15
CA GLY A 298 17.76 20.83 0.07
C GLY A 298 16.89 19.63 0.50
N GLY A 299 15.60 19.84 0.75
CA GLY A 299 14.63 18.78 1.05
C GLY A 299 14.25 17.95 -0.18
N PHE A 300 13.50 16.87 0.06
CA PHE A 300 12.89 16.00 -0.96
C PHE A 300 13.86 15.48 -2.03
N PHE A 301 15.12 15.25 -1.66
CA PHE A 301 16.16 14.89 -2.62
C PHE A 301 15.84 13.62 -3.42
N GLN A 302 15.23 12.59 -2.82
CA GLN A 302 14.88 11.35 -3.53
C GLN A 302 13.46 11.37 -4.13
N LEU A 303 12.70 12.44 -3.95
CA LEU A 303 11.29 12.47 -4.32
C LEU A 303 11.15 12.48 -5.84
N LYS A 304 10.49 11.46 -6.39
CA LYS A 304 10.23 11.30 -7.83
C LYS A 304 8.79 11.64 -8.17
N LEU A 305 7.85 11.34 -7.29
CA LEU A 305 6.42 11.61 -7.48
C LEU A 305 5.84 12.37 -6.30
N LEU A 306 5.27 13.54 -6.59
CA LEU A 306 4.44 14.31 -5.67
C LEU A 306 3.01 14.36 -6.22
N LEU A 307 2.05 13.88 -5.43
CA LEU A 307 0.62 14.05 -5.70
C LEU A 307 0.01 14.93 -4.62
N VAL A 308 -0.75 15.94 -5.03
CA VAL A 308 -1.56 16.79 -4.18
C VAL A 308 -3.00 16.70 -4.67
N GLU A 309 -3.91 16.26 -3.81
CA GLU A 309 -5.31 16.00 -4.10
C GLU A 309 -6.17 16.67 -3.03
N ASN A 310 -7.14 17.49 -3.45
CA ASN A 310 -8.16 18.10 -2.59
C ASN A 310 -7.57 18.74 -1.30
N SER A 311 -6.55 19.56 -1.47
CA SER A 311 -5.84 20.24 -0.38
C SER A 311 -5.97 21.76 -0.54
N ASP A 312 -6.76 22.39 0.34
CA ASP A 312 -7.15 23.81 0.34
C ASP A 312 -6.61 24.51 1.60
N PRO A 313 -6.18 25.80 1.59
CA PRO A 313 -5.56 26.64 0.55
C PRO A 313 -4.03 26.75 0.73
N MET A 314 -3.30 26.92 -0.37
CA MET A 314 -1.85 26.74 -0.37
C MET A 314 -1.17 27.85 -1.18
N ILE A 315 -0.56 28.82 -0.51
CA ILE A 315 0.56 29.52 -1.13
C ILE A 315 1.69 28.50 -1.16
N TRP A 316 1.96 27.94 -2.34
CA TRP A 316 3.10 27.06 -2.55
C TRP A 316 4.35 27.93 -2.73
N ASP A 317 5.09 28.14 -1.64
CA ASP A 317 6.34 28.89 -1.63
C ASP A 317 7.53 27.92 -1.68
N ALA A 318 7.71 27.33 -2.85
CA ALA A 318 8.82 26.46 -3.19
C ALA A 318 9.02 26.42 -4.70
N ASP A 319 10.27 26.31 -5.12
CA ASP A 319 10.66 26.24 -6.52
C ASP A 319 11.27 24.87 -6.88
N ALA A 320 11.72 24.72 -8.12
CA ALA A 320 12.33 23.48 -8.61
C ALA A 320 13.59 23.07 -7.83
N SER A 321 14.32 23.99 -7.19
CA SER A 321 15.52 23.66 -6.43
C SER A 321 15.21 22.84 -5.17
N HIS A 322 13.98 22.93 -4.66
CA HIS A 322 13.49 22.14 -3.53
C HIS A 322 13.10 20.71 -3.90
N PHE A 323 13.09 20.37 -5.20
CA PHE A 323 12.61 19.10 -5.73
C PHE A 323 13.55 18.56 -6.83
N PRO A 324 14.84 18.34 -6.54
CA PRO A 324 15.86 18.16 -7.57
C PRO A 324 15.70 16.91 -8.44
N ASN A 325 15.08 15.84 -7.90
CA ASN A 325 14.85 14.58 -8.63
C ASN A 325 13.37 14.34 -8.95
N LEU A 326 12.53 15.37 -8.86
CA LEU A 326 11.10 15.23 -9.10
C LEU A 326 10.85 15.00 -10.59
N GLN A 327 10.35 13.80 -10.87
CA GLN A 327 9.99 13.37 -12.22
C GLN A 327 8.54 13.71 -12.51
N GLN A 328 7.70 13.77 -11.47
CA GLN A 328 6.26 13.81 -11.62
C GLN A 328 5.56 14.63 -10.54
N LEU A 329 4.77 15.61 -10.95
CA LEU A 329 3.84 16.37 -10.11
C LEU A 329 2.39 16.09 -10.55
N VAL A 330 1.48 15.86 -9.62
CA VAL A 330 0.05 15.62 -9.92
C VAL A 330 -0.79 16.49 -9.01
N LEU A 331 -1.62 17.36 -9.58
CA LEU A 331 -2.49 18.27 -8.85
C LEU A 331 -3.95 17.95 -9.21
N ARG A 332 -4.72 17.42 -8.26
CA ARG A 332 -6.11 17.00 -8.46
C ARG A 332 -7.04 17.75 -7.53
N GLU A 333 -8.13 18.29 -8.06
CA GLU A 333 -9.15 19.00 -7.25
C GLU A 333 -8.53 20.11 -6.35
N CYS A 334 -7.43 20.73 -6.80
CA CYS A 334 -6.75 21.83 -6.08
C CYS A 334 -7.37 23.18 -6.45
N HIS A 335 -8.66 23.36 -6.16
CA HIS A 335 -9.43 24.51 -6.65
C HIS A 335 -8.95 25.87 -6.11
N ARG A 336 -8.26 25.89 -4.96
CA ARG A 336 -7.74 27.12 -4.32
C ARG A 336 -6.24 27.40 -4.57
N LEU A 337 -5.54 26.55 -5.32
CA LEU A 337 -4.12 26.78 -5.65
C LEU A 337 -4.00 27.77 -6.82
N THR A 338 -3.69 29.03 -6.51
CA THR A 338 -3.59 30.11 -7.52
C THR A 338 -2.18 30.33 -8.05
N GLU A 339 -1.16 30.11 -7.21
CA GLU A 339 0.24 30.43 -7.51
C GLU A 339 1.21 29.36 -6.97
N ILE A 340 2.31 29.14 -7.70
CA ILE A 340 3.48 28.39 -7.25
C ILE A 340 4.68 29.31 -7.36
N HIS A 341 5.36 29.55 -6.24
CA HIS A 341 6.52 30.43 -6.11
C HIS A 341 6.26 31.84 -6.69
N LYS A 342 5.13 32.45 -6.31
CA LYS A 342 4.68 33.77 -6.78
C LYS A 342 4.61 33.91 -8.31
N ARG A 343 4.56 32.77 -9.02
CA ARG A 343 4.30 32.70 -10.46
C ARG A 343 2.91 32.11 -10.66
N PRO A 344 2.14 32.65 -11.61
CA PRO A 344 0.87 32.04 -11.97
C PRO A 344 1.05 30.57 -12.38
N LEU A 345 0.13 29.71 -11.95
CA LEU A 345 0.19 28.26 -12.22
C LEU A 345 0.39 27.94 -13.71
N TYR A 346 -0.19 28.73 -14.62
CA TYR A 346 -0.05 28.53 -16.07
C TYR A 346 1.40 28.68 -16.58
N VAL A 347 2.22 29.51 -15.93
CA VAL A 347 3.65 29.67 -16.28
C VAL A 347 4.44 28.44 -15.86
N TRP A 348 4.08 27.85 -14.72
CA TRP A 348 4.64 26.58 -14.25
C TRP A 348 4.28 25.41 -15.16
N LEU A 349 3.04 25.35 -15.64
CA LEU A 349 2.57 24.32 -16.58
C LEU A 349 3.31 24.35 -17.93
N GLN A 350 3.77 25.53 -18.36
CA GLN A 350 4.57 25.68 -19.58
C GLN A 350 6.03 25.27 -19.40
N LEU A 351 6.60 25.47 -18.19
CA LEU A 351 7.98 25.10 -17.87
C LEU A 351 8.14 23.59 -17.59
N PHE A 352 7.09 22.93 -17.13
CA PHE A 352 7.01 21.48 -16.94
C PHE A 352 6.06 20.88 -17.97
N SER A 353 6.49 20.81 -19.22
CA SER A 353 5.67 20.42 -20.39
C SER A 353 5.14 18.96 -20.40
N ALA A 354 4.97 18.29 -19.26
CA ALA A 354 4.60 16.88 -19.25
C ALA A 354 3.59 16.42 -18.19
N ILE A 355 3.44 17.02 -17.00
CA ILE A 355 2.72 16.31 -15.93
C ILE A 355 1.98 17.26 -14.99
N ALA A 356 0.76 17.64 -15.40
CA ALA A 356 -0.28 18.05 -14.49
C ALA A 356 -1.62 17.61 -15.10
N GLU A 357 -2.14 16.45 -14.69
CA GLU A 357 -3.56 16.15 -14.87
C GLU A 357 -4.32 17.05 -13.89
N ILE A 358 -4.67 18.26 -14.31
CA ILE A 358 -5.67 19.04 -13.60
C ILE A 358 -7.02 18.56 -14.10
N ASP A 359 -7.67 17.68 -13.33
CA ASP A 359 -9.12 17.50 -13.42
C ASP A 359 -9.76 18.81 -12.93
N LYS A 360 -9.85 19.79 -13.84
CA LYS A 360 -10.77 20.91 -13.68
C LYS A 360 -12.16 20.33 -13.95
N ALA A 361 -12.84 19.88 -12.91
CA ALA A 361 -14.29 19.90 -12.94
C ALA A 361 -14.70 21.35 -13.20
N LEU A 362 -15.30 21.57 -14.37
CA LEU A 362 -15.88 22.85 -14.81
C LEU A 362 -17.00 23.29 -13.87
#